data_AF-A0A9E6NQK7-F1
#
_entry.id   AF-A0A9E6NQK7-F1
#
_cell.length_a   1.000
_cell.length_b   1.000
_cell.length_c   1.000
_cell.angle_alpha   90.00
_cell.angle_beta   90.00
_cell.angle_gamma   90.00
#
_symmetry.space_group_name_H-M   'P 1'
#
loop_
_entity.id
_entity.type
_entity.pdbx_description
1 polymer ?
#
loop_
_entity_poly.entity_id
_entity_poly.type
_entity_poly.pdbx_seq_one_letter_code
_entity_poly.pdbx_strand_id
1 'polypeptide(L)'
;MQLSELAAVGRAPQLPLTVTLADAAGSADLQLLSLLRVLPGQRYVGAGVWRGRPVLAKLLVGGKAARHFQRELEGVRLLAAQGLTTPLLLADGLQNDEGGWLLFDFLEGAESLGDAWAKVESLPVLADEQSAVLAEALGAIGQLHGKGLWQEDLHLDNLLRHGDQLYLIDGAGICAETAGQPLSRQKVLENLGVFFAQLPKALEPFTEELLVYYLLSNSEHALPLEALQKQIDKVRRWRLKDFLIKVGRECTLFSVQRGAFALRAIRREEESAMLPVLEQADALLDQGHLYKTGGAASVGKVQAGARTLVIKRYNIKGFAHWLKRFWRPSRAWHSWREGNRLAFLGIATPKPLAVLEQRFLWLRSRAYLVTEFLPGPDIIERFAPYVESGEAPDAELQALDQLFARLIEERISHGDFKGHNLFWQQDRWALIDLDSMCQHGSVGSFAPAYARDRARFMRNWPESSALYQIIDLRLPKDISSVA
;
A
#
# COMPACT_ATOMS: atom_id res chain seq x y z
N MET A 1 9.21 33.60 7.16
CA MET A 1 8.12 33.16 8.06
C MET A 1 8.70 32.35 9.21
N GLN A 2 7.99 32.29 10.32
CA GLN A 2 8.32 31.46 11.48
C GLN A 2 7.82 30.02 11.28
N LEU A 3 8.33 29.07 12.09
CA LEU A 3 7.88 27.68 12.05
C LEU A 3 6.41 27.51 12.48
N SER A 4 5.92 28.37 13.37
CA SER A 4 4.51 28.39 13.78
C SER A 4 3.57 28.72 12.61
N GLU A 5 3.98 29.62 11.71
CA GLU A 5 3.22 29.98 10.50
C GLU A 5 3.21 28.82 9.49
N LEU A 6 4.33 28.09 9.37
CA LEU A 6 4.45 26.92 8.50
C LEU A 6 3.41 25.83 8.84
N ALA A 7 2.99 25.73 10.10
CA ALA A 7 1.97 24.77 10.52
C ALA A 7 0.62 24.96 9.80
N ALA A 8 0.30 26.17 9.34
CA ALA A 8 -0.97 26.53 8.72
C ALA A 8 -0.97 26.45 7.18
N VAL A 9 0.19 26.31 6.53
CA VAL A 9 0.31 26.48 5.06
C VAL A 9 -0.28 25.29 4.26
N GLY A 10 -0.54 24.16 4.91
CA GLY A 10 -1.21 23.02 4.29
C GLY A 10 -0.28 22.13 3.46
N ARG A 11 -0.82 21.43 2.45
CA ARG A 11 -0.08 20.37 1.72
C ARG A 11 0.74 20.88 0.54
N ALA A 12 0.35 22.00 -0.06
CA ALA A 12 0.95 22.55 -1.28
C ALA A 12 1.29 24.04 -1.09
N PRO A 13 2.25 24.36 -0.20
CA PRO A 13 2.76 25.72 -0.09
C PRO A 13 3.38 26.18 -1.42
N GLN A 14 3.31 27.48 -1.71
CA GLN A 14 4.06 28.06 -2.84
C GLN A 14 5.56 28.06 -2.52
N LEU A 15 6.38 27.73 -3.52
CA LEU A 15 7.84 27.68 -3.44
C LEU A 15 8.48 28.71 -4.40
N PRO A 16 9.66 29.27 -4.09
CA PRO A 16 10.45 29.01 -2.89
C PRO A 16 9.82 29.58 -1.61
N LEU A 17 10.02 28.90 -0.49
CA LEU A 17 9.49 29.29 0.82
C LEU A 17 10.61 29.61 1.79
N THR A 18 10.58 30.78 2.42
CA THR A 18 11.63 31.21 3.36
C THR A 18 11.19 31.05 4.81
N VAL A 19 11.95 30.27 5.57
CA VAL A 19 11.76 30.06 7.01
C VAL A 19 12.98 30.60 7.77
N THR A 20 12.75 31.48 8.73
CA THR A 20 13.84 32.04 9.55
C THR A 20 14.12 31.07 10.70
N LEU A 21 15.37 30.59 10.81
CA LEU A 21 15.82 29.64 11.83
C LEU A 21 17.00 30.23 12.59
N ALA A 22 17.33 29.70 13.77
CA ALA A 22 18.42 30.22 14.60
C ALA A 22 19.30 29.09 15.17
N ASP A 23 20.55 28.99 14.69
CA ASP A 23 21.51 28.02 15.22
C ASP A 23 22.50 28.69 16.19
N ALA A 24 23.53 27.95 16.62
CA ALA A 24 24.57 28.45 17.53
C ALA A 24 25.34 29.68 17.01
N ALA A 25 25.30 29.95 15.70
CA ALA A 25 25.94 31.09 15.04
C ALA A 25 24.95 32.23 14.72
N GLY A 26 23.69 32.12 15.13
CA GLY A 26 22.68 33.16 15.02
C GLY A 26 21.57 32.86 14.01
N SER A 27 20.67 33.83 13.84
CA SER A 27 19.53 33.70 12.92
C SER A 27 19.96 33.80 11.46
N ALA A 28 19.41 32.95 10.61
CA ALA A 28 19.53 33.03 9.17
C ALA A 28 18.27 32.49 8.50
N ASP A 29 18.14 32.75 7.20
CA ASP A 29 17.01 32.31 6.41
C ASP A 29 17.32 30.98 5.70
N LEU A 30 16.46 29.99 5.91
CA LEU A 30 16.38 28.79 5.10
C LEU A 30 15.44 29.05 3.93
N GLN A 31 15.97 28.97 2.71
CA GLN A 31 15.14 29.01 1.51
C GLN A 31 14.85 27.58 1.05
N LEU A 32 13.61 27.11 1.25
CA LEU A 32 13.14 25.84 0.69
C LEU A 32 12.84 26.01 -0.80
N LEU A 33 13.46 25.17 -1.62
CA LEU A 33 13.33 25.19 -3.08
C LEU A 33 12.40 24.09 -3.59
N SER A 34 12.36 22.95 -2.90
CA SER A 34 11.49 21.82 -3.21
C SER A 34 10.99 21.16 -1.93
N LEU A 35 9.86 20.46 -2.02
CA LEU A 35 9.32 19.65 -0.92
C LEU A 35 9.27 18.19 -1.36
N LEU A 36 9.92 17.34 -0.55
CA LEU A 36 10.00 15.89 -0.75
C LEU A 36 8.88 15.18 0.02
N ARG A 37 8.48 15.71 1.18
CA ARG A 37 7.40 15.13 1.98
C ARG A 37 6.66 16.20 2.78
N VAL A 38 5.34 16.19 2.70
CA VAL A 38 4.48 17.11 3.45
C VAL A 38 3.42 16.36 4.25
N LEU A 39 3.45 16.58 5.57
CA LEU A 39 2.42 16.23 6.53
C LEU A 39 1.90 17.54 7.16
N PRO A 40 0.80 18.10 6.63
CA PRO A 40 0.28 19.39 7.07
C PRO A 40 0.12 19.48 8.59
N GLY A 41 0.58 20.60 9.15
CA GLY A 41 0.54 20.86 10.60
C GLY A 41 1.44 19.95 11.45
N GLN A 42 2.34 19.17 10.84
CA GLN A 42 3.22 18.24 11.56
C GLN A 42 4.67 18.23 11.06
N ARG A 43 4.90 18.10 9.75
CA ARG A 43 6.24 17.91 9.20
C ARG A 43 6.33 18.33 7.73
N TYR A 44 7.39 19.05 7.39
CA TYR A 44 7.76 19.43 6.03
C TYR A 44 9.22 19.01 5.81
N VAL A 45 9.48 18.21 4.79
CA VAL A 45 10.82 17.78 4.40
C VAL A 45 11.08 18.27 2.99
N GLY A 46 12.20 18.95 2.76
CA GLY A 46 12.51 19.57 1.47
C GLY A 46 13.99 19.84 1.27
N ALA A 47 14.37 20.06 0.02
CA ALA A 47 15.69 20.57 -0.31
C ALA A 47 15.66 22.11 -0.30
N GLY A 48 16.74 22.71 0.17
CA GLY A 48 16.84 24.16 0.28
C GLY A 48 18.28 24.66 0.38
N VAL A 49 18.41 25.96 0.63
CA VAL A 49 19.69 26.62 0.82
C VAL A 49 19.73 27.24 2.21
N TRP A 50 20.76 26.90 2.99
CA TRP A 50 21.05 27.47 4.30
C TRP A 50 22.45 28.09 4.27
N ARG A 51 22.55 29.41 4.44
CA ARG A 51 23.82 30.16 4.41
C ARG A 51 24.68 29.86 3.18
N GLY A 52 24.03 29.78 2.01
CA GLY A 52 24.69 29.48 0.73
C GLY A 52 25.02 28.00 0.49
N ARG A 53 24.72 27.10 1.43
CA ARG A 53 24.95 25.65 1.29
C ARG A 53 23.64 24.91 0.96
N PRO A 54 23.63 23.97 0.00
CA PRO A 54 22.51 23.04 -0.19
C PRO A 54 22.28 22.16 1.04
N VAL A 55 21.04 22.06 1.50
CA VAL A 55 20.65 21.26 2.66
C VAL A 55 19.38 20.48 2.43
N LEU A 56 19.28 19.31 3.06
CA LEU A 56 18.01 18.66 3.32
C LEU A 56 17.46 19.21 4.64
N ALA A 57 16.31 19.88 4.59
CA ALA A 57 15.66 20.40 5.78
C ALA A 57 14.49 19.50 6.21
N LYS A 58 14.52 19.04 7.45
CA LYS A 58 13.37 18.43 8.14
C LYS A 58 12.80 19.43 9.14
N LEU A 59 11.69 20.07 8.78
CA LEU A 59 10.97 21.03 9.63
C LEU A 59 9.80 20.33 10.32
N LEU A 60 9.75 20.41 11.64
CA LEU A 60 8.78 19.73 12.49
C LEU A 60 7.96 20.77 13.24
N VAL A 61 6.64 20.72 13.07
CA VAL A 61 5.72 21.76 13.56
C VAL A 61 4.52 21.15 14.28
N GLY A 62 3.78 21.98 15.00
CA GLY A 62 2.59 21.56 15.76
C GLY A 62 2.90 20.84 17.07
N GLY A 63 1.86 20.39 17.78
CA GLY A 63 1.96 19.94 19.18
C GLY A 63 2.82 18.69 19.46
N LYS A 64 3.37 18.04 18.44
CA LYS A 64 4.29 16.89 18.57
C LYS A 64 5.71 17.20 18.09
N ALA A 65 5.99 18.44 17.67
CA ALA A 65 7.25 18.84 17.06
C ALA A 65 8.46 18.48 17.92
N ALA A 66 8.48 18.90 19.20
CA ALA A 66 9.59 18.65 20.11
C ALA A 66 9.92 17.14 20.25
N ARG A 67 8.90 16.30 20.37
CA ARG A 67 9.09 14.84 20.45
C ARG A 67 9.64 14.24 19.16
N HIS A 68 9.15 14.69 18.01
CA HIS A 68 9.64 14.22 16.72
C HIS A 68 11.07 14.70 16.45
N PHE A 69 11.37 15.93 16.86
CA PHE A 69 12.70 16.53 16.77
C PHE A 69 13.70 15.71 17.59
N GLN A 70 13.37 15.46 18.86
CA GLN A 70 14.25 14.72 19.75
C GLN A 70 14.55 13.31 19.24
N ARG A 71 13.52 12.59 18.75
CA ARG A 71 13.72 11.25 18.16
C ARG A 71 14.64 11.28 16.94
N GLU A 72 14.45 12.25 16.04
CA GLU A 72 15.31 12.38 14.86
C GLU A 72 16.77 12.67 15.24
N LEU A 73 16.96 13.61 16.18
CA LEU A 73 18.27 14.03 16.65
C LEU A 73 19.02 12.91 17.37
N GLU A 74 18.34 12.19 18.27
CA GLU A 74 18.91 11.04 18.98
C GLU A 74 19.31 9.93 18.02
N GLY A 75 18.43 9.57 17.08
CA GLY A 75 18.70 8.51 16.12
C GLY A 75 19.88 8.80 15.21
N VAL A 76 19.99 10.02 14.67
CA VAL A 76 21.13 10.35 13.80
C VAL A 76 22.45 10.43 14.56
N ARG A 77 22.41 10.89 15.82
CA ARG A 77 23.58 10.87 16.72
C ARG A 77 24.00 9.44 17.06
N LEU A 78 23.05 8.51 17.24
CA LEU A 78 23.34 7.09 17.46
C LEU A 78 24.04 6.47 16.24
N LEU A 79 23.53 6.72 15.03
CA LEU A 79 24.16 6.26 13.79
C LEU A 79 25.61 6.75 13.69
N ALA A 80 25.81 8.06 13.85
CA ALA A 80 27.13 8.69 13.77
C ALA A 80 28.09 8.15 14.85
N ALA A 81 27.61 8.00 16.09
CA ALA A 81 28.42 7.49 17.20
C ALA A 81 28.87 6.03 17.01
N GLN A 82 28.10 5.22 16.26
CA GLN A 82 28.46 3.85 15.90
C GLN A 82 29.29 3.75 14.61
N GLY A 83 29.66 4.88 14.01
CA GLY A 83 30.44 4.95 12.77
C GLY A 83 29.67 4.47 11.55
N LEU A 84 28.33 4.51 11.59
CA LEU A 84 27.49 4.17 10.45
C LEU A 84 27.34 5.37 9.51
N THR A 85 27.35 5.10 8.21
CA THR A 85 27.23 6.12 7.18
C THR A 85 25.84 6.74 7.19
N THR A 86 25.75 8.02 7.55
CA THR A 86 24.51 8.81 7.58
C THR A 86 24.83 10.26 7.19
N PRO A 87 23.90 11.02 6.58
CA PRO A 87 24.17 12.40 6.19
C PRO A 87 24.61 13.26 7.37
N LEU A 88 25.59 14.14 7.14
CA LEU A 88 26.10 15.02 8.19
C LEU A 88 25.00 15.96 8.67
N LEU A 89 24.72 15.96 9.99
CA LEU A 89 23.86 16.95 10.62
C LEU A 89 24.63 18.28 10.72
N LEU A 90 24.19 19.27 9.95
CA LEU A 90 24.84 20.58 9.83
C LEU A 90 24.38 21.56 10.91
N ALA A 91 23.08 21.54 11.19
CA ALA A 91 22.46 22.38 12.21
C ALA A 91 21.16 21.74 12.68
N ASP A 92 20.83 21.98 13.95
CA ASP A 92 19.56 21.60 14.53
C ASP A 92 19.11 22.69 15.50
N GLY A 93 17.82 22.72 15.79
CA GLY A 93 17.29 23.57 16.83
C GLY A 93 15.82 23.32 17.11
N LEU A 94 15.41 23.74 18.31
CA LEU A 94 14.06 23.61 18.81
C LEU A 94 13.66 24.93 19.44
N GLN A 95 12.58 25.51 18.93
CA GLN A 95 11.99 26.75 19.43
C GLN A 95 10.67 26.43 20.13
N ASN A 96 10.55 26.83 21.39
CA ASN A 96 9.33 26.67 22.18
C ASN A 96 8.14 27.31 21.46
N ASP A 97 7.00 26.62 21.47
CA ASP A 97 5.74 27.03 20.85
C ASP A 97 5.76 27.23 19.31
N GLU A 98 6.89 27.03 18.64
CA GLU A 98 6.97 27.07 17.18
C GLU A 98 7.20 25.68 16.56
N GLY A 99 8.31 25.02 16.91
CA GLY A 99 8.71 23.78 16.25
C GLY A 99 10.21 23.52 16.32
N GLY A 100 10.66 22.45 15.66
CA GLY A 100 12.07 22.08 15.57
C GLY A 100 12.49 21.85 14.13
N TRP A 101 13.79 21.92 13.88
CA TRP A 101 14.37 21.68 12.56
C TRP A 101 15.67 20.90 12.66
N LEU A 102 15.92 20.08 11.66
CA LEU A 102 17.22 19.46 11.43
C LEU A 102 17.63 19.72 9.98
N LEU A 103 18.85 20.23 9.80
CA LEU A 103 19.46 20.50 8.51
C LEU A 103 20.59 19.51 8.28
N PHE A 104 20.44 18.67 7.27
CA PHE A 104 21.45 17.70 6.86
C PHE A 104 22.14 18.17 5.60
N ASP A 105 23.35 17.65 5.40
CA ASP A 105 24.01 17.75 4.10
C ASP A 105 23.10 17.15 3.02
N PHE A 106 22.93 17.89 1.92
CA PHE A 106 22.11 17.42 0.81
C PHE A 106 22.96 16.54 -0.09
N LEU A 107 22.61 15.25 -0.16
CA LEU A 107 23.28 14.29 -1.04
C LEU A 107 22.73 14.47 -2.47
N GLU A 108 23.33 15.39 -3.23
CA GLU A 108 22.92 15.66 -4.61
C GLU A 108 23.17 14.44 -5.50
N GLY A 109 22.15 14.06 -6.28
CA GLY A 109 22.23 12.87 -7.15
C GLY A 109 22.16 11.53 -6.40
N ALA A 110 21.86 11.53 -5.10
CA ALA A 110 21.61 10.29 -4.37
C ALA A 110 20.34 9.59 -4.85
N GLU A 111 20.37 8.27 -4.87
CA GLU A 111 19.26 7.40 -5.26
C GLU A 111 18.86 6.51 -4.09
N SER A 112 17.57 6.41 -3.76
CA SER A 112 17.13 5.44 -2.76
C SER A 112 17.20 4.01 -3.32
N LEU A 113 17.47 3.02 -2.46
CA LEU A 113 17.35 1.63 -2.90
C LEU A 113 15.91 1.26 -3.29
N GLY A 114 14.91 2.04 -2.86
CA GLY A 114 13.52 1.89 -3.31
C GLY A 114 13.34 2.32 -4.76
N ASP A 115 13.93 3.44 -5.16
CA ASP A 115 13.96 3.90 -6.56
C ASP A 115 14.77 2.94 -7.44
N ALA A 116 15.91 2.45 -6.93
CA ALA A 116 16.69 1.41 -7.61
C ALA A 116 15.89 0.12 -7.78
N TRP A 117 15.17 -0.32 -6.74
CA TRP A 117 14.28 -1.50 -6.79
C TRP A 117 13.17 -1.32 -7.83
N ALA A 118 12.51 -0.16 -7.87
CA ALA A 118 11.42 0.10 -8.82
C ALA A 118 11.84 -0.07 -10.29
N LYS A 119 13.12 0.17 -10.62
CA LYS A 119 13.67 -0.03 -11.97
C LYS A 119 13.80 -1.51 -12.35
N VAL A 120 13.98 -2.39 -11.36
CA VAL A 120 14.29 -3.82 -11.55
C VAL A 120 13.16 -4.73 -11.07
N GLU A 121 12.14 -4.21 -10.39
CA GLU A 121 11.03 -4.98 -9.80
C GLU A 121 10.27 -5.82 -10.84
N SER A 122 10.18 -5.33 -12.08
CA SER A 122 9.50 -6.02 -13.18
C SER A 122 10.32 -7.13 -13.85
N LEU A 123 11.62 -7.24 -13.53
CA LEU A 123 12.47 -8.30 -14.05
C LEU A 123 12.03 -9.67 -13.49
N PRO A 124 12.44 -10.77 -14.15
CA PRO A 124 12.26 -12.11 -13.60
C PRO A 124 12.73 -12.18 -12.14
N VAL A 125 12.00 -12.94 -11.33
CA VAL A 125 12.28 -13.07 -9.89
C VAL A 125 13.72 -13.56 -9.69
N LEU A 126 14.46 -12.87 -8.83
CA LEU A 126 15.90 -13.08 -8.57
C LEU A 126 16.84 -12.78 -9.76
N ALA A 127 16.45 -11.93 -10.70
CA ALA A 127 17.43 -11.36 -11.63
C ALA A 127 18.64 -10.77 -10.88
N ASP A 128 19.83 -10.82 -11.48
CA ASP A 128 21.08 -10.39 -10.84
C ASP A 128 20.98 -8.94 -10.32
N GLU A 129 20.28 -8.08 -11.05
CA GLU A 129 20.04 -6.69 -10.67
C GLU A 129 19.10 -6.55 -9.46
N GLN A 130 18.09 -7.42 -9.32
CA GLN A 130 17.27 -7.48 -8.10
C GLN A 130 18.12 -7.93 -6.91
N SER A 131 18.92 -8.98 -7.12
CA SER A 131 19.81 -9.54 -6.10
C SER A 131 20.83 -8.51 -5.62
N ALA A 132 21.39 -7.69 -6.51
CA ALA A 132 22.34 -6.63 -6.15
C ALA A 132 21.73 -5.58 -5.21
N VAL A 133 20.52 -5.08 -5.51
CA VAL A 133 19.82 -4.11 -4.65
C VAL A 133 19.53 -4.71 -3.27
N LEU A 134 19.07 -5.96 -3.23
CA LEU A 134 18.77 -6.63 -1.95
C LEU A 134 20.04 -6.97 -1.16
N ALA A 135 21.14 -7.29 -1.83
CA ALA A 135 22.43 -7.54 -1.21
C ALA A 135 22.97 -6.28 -0.51
N GLU A 136 22.92 -5.12 -1.17
CA GLU A 136 23.27 -3.83 -0.57
C GLU A 136 22.41 -3.54 0.68
N ALA A 137 21.09 -3.73 0.56
CA ALA A 137 20.17 -3.48 1.66
C ALA A 137 20.44 -4.41 2.86
N LEU A 138 20.50 -5.72 2.63
CA LEU A 138 20.73 -6.71 3.68
C LEU A 138 22.12 -6.60 4.29
N GLY A 139 23.12 -6.22 3.50
CA GLY A 139 24.46 -5.92 3.98
C GLY A 139 24.47 -4.75 4.98
N ALA A 140 23.80 -3.64 4.65
CA ALA A 140 23.70 -2.49 5.55
C ALA A 140 22.85 -2.77 6.80
N ILE A 141 21.76 -3.53 6.66
CA ILE A 141 20.96 -4.00 7.80
C ILE A 141 21.82 -4.87 8.73
N GLY A 142 22.64 -5.76 8.17
CA GLY A 142 23.60 -6.58 8.92
C GLY A 142 24.56 -5.72 9.75
N GLN A 143 25.16 -4.70 9.13
CA GLN A 143 26.05 -3.76 9.82
C GLN A 143 25.33 -3.00 10.94
N LEU A 144 24.12 -2.48 10.67
CA LEU A 144 23.29 -1.78 11.66
C LEU A 144 23.00 -2.68 12.88
N HIS A 145 22.56 -3.92 12.63
CA HIS A 145 22.29 -4.91 13.67
C HIS A 145 23.54 -5.33 14.44
N GLY A 146 24.69 -5.43 13.77
CA GLY A 146 25.98 -5.74 14.41
C GLY A 146 26.44 -4.65 15.38
N LYS A 147 25.95 -3.42 15.22
CA LYS A 147 26.18 -2.29 16.13
C LYS A 147 25.08 -2.12 17.19
N GLY A 148 24.14 -3.06 17.28
CA GLY A 148 23.08 -3.03 18.30
C GLY A 148 21.97 -2.04 18.01
N LEU A 149 21.86 -1.61 16.76
CA LEU A 149 20.86 -0.66 16.30
C LEU A 149 19.87 -1.35 15.36
N TRP A 150 18.64 -0.84 15.29
CA TRP A 150 17.68 -1.21 14.25
C TRP A 150 16.86 0.01 13.86
N GLN A 151 16.14 -0.09 12.73
CA GLN A 151 15.18 0.92 12.30
C GLN A 151 13.75 0.37 12.43
N GLU A 152 12.86 1.03 13.19
CA GLU A 152 11.48 0.58 13.40
C GLU A 152 10.68 0.48 12.10
N ASP A 153 10.88 1.44 11.19
CA ASP A 153 10.29 1.50 9.84
C ASP A 153 11.37 1.18 8.80
N LEU A 154 12.05 0.05 8.97
CA LEU A 154 13.11 -0.38 8.07
C LEU A 154 12.52 -0.59 6.67
N HIS A 155 12.96 0.14 5.64
CA HIS A 155 12.50 0.00 4.25
C HIS A 155 13.56 0.51 3.26
N LEU A 156 13.46 0.12 1.99
CA LEU A 156 14.47 0.44 0.96
C LEU A 156 14.66 1.95 0.75
N ASP A 157 13.62 2.77 0.94
CA ASP A 157 13.76 4.24 0.82
C ASP A 157 14.60 4.89 1.94
N ASN A 158 14.92 4.16 3.02
CA ASN A 158 15.78 4.67 4.10
C ASN A 158 17.27 4.40 3.86
N LEU A 159 17.62 3.83 2.70
CA LEU A 159 18.97 3.54 2.27
C LEU A 159 19.24 4.31 0.98
N LEU A 160 20.11 5.32 1.04
CA LEU A 160 20.45 6.18 -0.09
C LEU A 160 21.84 5.84 -0.64
N ARG A 161 21.93 5.46 -1.91
CA ARG A 161 23.19 5.31 -2.64
C ARG A 161 23.70 6.68 -3.08
N HIS A 162 24.93 7.01 -2.72
CA HIS A 162 25.59 8.23 -3.16
C HIS A 162 27.10 7.97 -3.31
N GLY A 163 27.59 8.03 -4.55
CA GLY A 163 28.91 7.50 -4.90
C GLY A 163 28.99 6.00 -4.60
N ASP A 164 30.10 5.56 -4.00
CA ASP A 164 30.34 4.15 -3.63
C ASP A 164 29.84 3.81 -2.22
N GLN A 165 29.00 4.66 -1.62
CA GLN A 165 28.52 4.50 -0.25
C GLN A 165 27.01 4.43 -0.16
N LEU A 166 26.53 3.70 0.85
CA LEU A 166 25.13 3.60 1.22
C LEU A 166 24.90 4.34 2.54
N TYR A 167 23.99 5.31 2.51
CA TYR A 167 23.66 6.18 3.63
C TYR A 167 22.34 5.74 4.28
N LEU A 168 22.37 5.56 5.60
CA LEU A 168 21.18 5.37 6.43
C LEU A 168 20.55 6.73 6.73
N ILE A 169 19.26 6.88 6.44
CA ILE A 169 18.48 8.09 6.72
C ILE A 169 17.29 7.82 7.63
N ASP A 170 16.61 8.90 8.04
CA ASP A 170 15.45 8.90 8.93
C ASP A 170 15.76 8.44 10.37
N GLY A 171 16.44 9.33 11.10
CA GLY A 171 16.87 9.11 12.48
C GLY A 171 15.71 8.81 13.42
N ALA A 172 14.51 9.33 13.19
CA ALA A 172 13.39 9.15 14.10
C ALA A 172 12.96 7.69 14.30
N GLY A 173 13.30 6.81 13.35
CA GLY A 173 13.05 5.37 13.43
C GLY A 173 14.20 4.55 14.03
N ILE A 174 15.37 5.15 14.26
CA ILE A 174 16.55 4.44 14.79
C ILE A 174 16.36 4.19 16.28
N CYS A 175 16.65 2.96 16.70
CA CYS A 175 16.58 2.51 18.07
C CYS A 175 17.82 1.68 18.40
N ALA A 176 18.11 1.54 19.69
CA ALA A 176 19.24 0.77 20.19
C ALA A 176 18.76 -0.23 21.26
N GLU A 177 19.36 -1.43 21.26
CA GLU A 177 19.22 -2.37 22.39
C GLU A 177 20.38 -2.10 23.34
N THR A 178 21.59 -2.49 22.92
CA THR A 178 22.85 -2.09 23.53
C THR A 178 23.78 -1.58 22.44
N ALA A 179 23.93 -0.26 22.32
CA ALA A 179 24.75 0.34 21.27
C ALA A 179 26.20 -0.17 21.34
N GLY A 180 26.73 -0.60 20.19
CA GLY A 180 28.06 -1.18 20.05
C GLY A 180 28.14 -2.70 20.26
N GLN A 181 27.04 -3.36 20.62
CA GLN A 181 26.95 -4.82 20.72
C GLN A 181 25.91 -5.36 19.75
N PRO A 182 26.12 -6.53 19.11
CA PRO A 182 25.12 -7.10 18.22
C PRO A 182 23.75 -7.25 18.89
N LEU A 183 22.69 -6.97 18.13
CA LEU A 183 21.31 -7.18 18.58
C LEU A 183 21.06 -8.61 19.03
N SER A 184 20.12 -8.77 19.96
CA SER A 184 19.55 -10.07 20.29
C SER A 184 18.91 -10.73 19.06
N ARG A 185 19.02 -12.06 18.98
CA ARG A 185 18.43 -12.87 17.89
C ARG A 185 16.95 -12.57 17.67
N GLN A 186 16.19 -12.39 18.75
CA GLN A 186 14.78 -12.06 18.66
C GLN A 186 14.56 -10.72 17.94
N LYS A 187 15.34 -9.69 18.29
CA LYS A 187 15.24 -8.37 17.64
C LYS A 187 15.64 -8.43 16.17
N VAL A 188 16.68 -9.20 15.82
CA VAL A 188 17.08 -9.46 14.43
C VAL A 188 15.92 -10.06 13.63
N LEU A 189 15.29 -11.13 14.14
CA LEU A 189 14.15 -11.78 13.47
C LEU A 189 12.97 -10.82 13.31
N GLU A 190 12.66 -10.03 14.34
CA GLU A 190 11.59 -9.02 14.28
C GLU A 190 11.87 -7.97 13.19
N ASN A 191 13.09 -7.42 13.12
CA ASN A 191 13.41 -6.35 12.19
C ASN A 191 13.62 -6.83 10.75
N LEU A 192 14.23 -8.00 10.54
CA LEU A 192 14.25 -8.65 9.23
C LEU A 192 12.83 -8.99 8.77
N GLY A 193 11.94 -9.38 9.68
CA GLY A 193 10.52 -9.55 9.38
C GLY A 193 9.87 -8.27 8.85
N VAL A 194 10.26 -7.09 9.34
CA VAL A 194 9.81 -5.79 8.81
C VAL A 194 10.31 -5.58 7.38
N PHE A 195 11.58 -5.86 7.12
CA PHE A 195 12.18 -5.72 5.78
C PHE A 195 11.54 -6.65 4.75
N PHE A 196 11.59 -7.97 4.97
CA PHE A 196 11.08 -8.97 4.03
C PHE A 196 9.57 -8.87 3.80
N ALA A 197 8.81 -8.38 4.80
CA ALA A 197 7.38 -8.14 4.63
C ALA A 197 7.04 -7.03 3.61
N GLN A 198 8.03 -6.28 3.14
CA GLN A 198 7.87 -5.23 2.13
C GLN A 198 8.15 -5.67 0.71
N LEU A 199 8.98 -6.71 0.57
CA LEU A 199 9.32 -7.24 -0.74
C LEU A 199 8.12 -7.95 -1.39
N PRO A 200 8.07 -7.99 -2.73
CA PRO A 200 7.08 -8.76 -3.46
C PRO A 200 6.99 -10.20 -2.94
N LYS A 201 5.76 -10.69 -2.79
CA LYS A 201 5.51 -12.03 -2.23
C LYS A 201 6.12 -13.16 -3.07
N ALA A 202 6.35 -12.91 -4.37
CA ALA A 202 7.05 -13.84 -5.26
C ALA A 202 8.50 -14.15 -4.82
N LEU A 203 9.14 -13.30 -4.00
CA LEU A 203 10.48 -13.54 -3.46
C LEU A 203 10.50 -14.42 -2.20
N GLU A 204 9.34 -14.71 -1.61
CA GLU A 204 9.25 -15.48 -0.37
C GLU A 204 9.95 -16.84 -0.41
N PRO A 205 9.85 -17.65 -1.49
CA PRO A 205 10.58 -18.92 -1.61
C PRO A 205 12.11 -18.77 -1.54
N PHE A 206 12.62 -17.56 -1.83
CA PHE A 206 14.04 -17.26 -1.92
C PHE A 206 14.58 -16.54 -0.67
N THR A 207 13.78 -16.47 0.39
CA THR A 207 14.17 -15.78 1.65
C THR A 207 15.49 -16.32 2.21
N GLU A 208 15.71 -17.64 2.16
CA GLU A 208 16.95 -18.26 2.64
C GLU A 208 18.17 -17.86 1.82
N GLU A 209 18.05 -17.87 0.49
CA GLU A 209 19.12 -17.47 -0.44
C GLU A 209 19.51 -15.99 -0.23
N LEU A 210 18.50 -15.12 -0.12
CA LEU A 210 18.73 -13.69 0.14
C LEU A 210 19.38 -13.44 1.50
N LEU A 211 19.04 -14.24 2.51
CA LEU A 211 19.56 -14.08 3.87
C LEU A 211 21.09 -14.24 3.95
N VAL A 212 21.71 -14.90 2.97
CA VAL A 212 23.18 -15.02 2.87
C VAL A 212 23.83 -13.64 2.87
N TYR A 213 23.27 -12.65 2.17
CA TYR A 213 23.83 -11.29 2.12
C TYR A 213 23.83 -10.60 3.49
N TYR A 214 22.82 -10.88 4.32
CA TYR A 214 22.79 -10.41 5.70
C TYR A 214 23.87 -11.11 6.53
N LEU A 215 23.98 -12.43 6.42
CA LEU A 215 24.90 -13.25 7.22
C LEU A 215 26.37 -12.95 6.90
N LEU A 216 26.70 -12.54 5.67
CA LEU A 216 28.04 -12.06 5.30
C LEU A 216 28.46 -10.82 6.09
N SER A 217 27.51 -9.96 6.46
CA SER A 217 27.75 -8.76 7.29
C SER A 217 27.56 -9.00 8.79
N ASN A 218 26.73 -9.98 9.17
CA ASN A 218 26.43 -10.29 10.56
C ASN A 218 26.04 -11.76 10.76
N SER A 219 27.02 -12.59 11.12
CA SER A 219 26.86 -14.03 11.37
C SER A 219 26.67 -14.39 12.84
N GLU A 220 26.34 -13.43 13.72
CA GLU A 220 26.26 -13.64 15.17
C GLU A 220 25.23 -14.72 15.57
N HIS A 221 24.14 -14.81 14.81
CA HIS A 221 23.01 -15.68 15.15
C HIS A 221 22.67 -16.67 14.04
N ALA A 222 22.32 -17.89 14.43
CA ALA A 222 21.57 -18.79 13.55
C ALA A 222 20.12 -18.32 13.41
N LEU A 223 19.63 -18.14 12.19
CA LEU A 223 18.30 -17.58 11.91
C LEU A 223 17.36 -18.69 11.38
N PRO A 224 16.46 -19.25 12.21
CA PRO A 224 15.55 -20.29 11.74
C PRO A 224 14.55 -19.68 10.77
N LEU A 225 14.47 -20.23 9.57
CA LEU A 225 13.60 -19.73 8.52
C LEU A 225 12.13 -19.71 8.96
N GLU A 226 11.67 -20.74 9.66
CA GLU A 226 10.29 -20.78 10.21
C GLU A 226 9.99 -19.63 11.18
N ALA A 227 10.96 -19.25 12.01
CA ALA A 227 10.78 -18.16 12.98
C ALA A 227 10.75 -16.80 12.26
N LEU A 228 11.60 -16.64 11.23
CA LEU A 228 11.60 -15.45 10.39
C LEU A 228 10.28 -15.34 9.60
N GLN A 229 9.83 -16.41 8.97
CA GLN A 229 8.57 -16.47 8.24
C GLN A 229 7.37 -16.05 9.11
N LYS A 230 7.32 -16.52 10.36
CA LYS A 230 6.28 -16.09 11.32
C LYS A 230 6.30 -14.58 11.58
N GLN A 231 7.48 -13.95 11.61
CA GLN A 231 7.58 -12.48 11.74
C GLN A 231 7.14 -11.78 10.45
N ILE A 232 7.55 -12.28 9.28
CA ILE A 232 7.12 -11.76 7.97
C ILE A 232 5.58 -11.76 7.88
N ASP A 233 4.94 -12.88 8.17
CA ASP A 233 3.48 -13.01 8.10
C ASP A 233 2.75 -12.16 9.13
N LYS A 234 3.33 -11.99 10.32
CA LYS A 234 2.82 -11.08 11.34
C LYS A 234 2.86 -9.64 10.84
N VAL A 235 3.98 -9.20 10.27
CA VAL A 235 4.13 -7.84 9.74
C VAL A 235 3.24 -7.61 8.53
N ARG A 236 3.17 -8.54 7.55
CA ARG A 236 2.28 -8.42 6.38
C ARG A 236 0.82 -8.24 6.78
N ARG A 237 0.32 -9.03 7.73
CA ARG A 237 -1.04 -8.87 8.27
C ARG A 237 -1.26 -7.52 8.92
N TRP A 238 -0.28 -7.03 9.68
CA TRP A 238 -0.33 -5.70 10.29
C TRP A 238 -0.33 -4.60 9.22
N ARG A 239 0.54 -4.66 8.21
CA ARG A 239 0.62 -3.68 7.10
C ARG A 239 -0.70 -3.61 6.33
N LEU A 240 -1.31 -4.76 6.02
CA LEU A 240 -2.62 -4.78 5.37
C LEU A 240 -3.69 -4.10 6.25
N LYS A 241 -3.73 -4.41 7.55
CA LYS A 241 -4.67 -3.79 8.49
C LYS A 241 -4.47 -2.27 8.56
N ASP A 242 -3.23 -1.81 8.68
CA ASP A 242 -2.88 -0.38 8.70
C ASP A 242 -3.27 0.32 7.40
N PHE A 243 -2.94 -0.28 6.25
CA PHE A 243 -3.35 0.22 4.93
C PHE A 243 -4.87 0.36 4.81
N LEU A 244 -5.64 -0.63 5.25
CA LEU A 244 -7.11 -0.58 5.19
C LEU A 244 -7.73 0.44 6.16
N ILE A 245 -7.01 0.87 7.19
CA ILE A 245 -7.38 2.04 8.01
C ILE A 245 -7.13 3.32 7.21
N LYS A 246 -5.99 3.43 6.52
CA LYS A 246 -5.63 4.60 5.69
C LYS A 246 -6.61 4.85 4.55
N VAL A 247 -7.18 3.80 3.96
CA VAL A 247 -8.23 3.85 2.91
C VAL A 247 -9.46 4.69 3.32
N GLY A 248 -9.68 4.93 4.62
CA GLY A 248 -10.75 5.79 5.16
C GLY A 248 -10.29 6.97 5.99
N ARG A 249 -9.03 7.40 5.83
CA ARG A 249 -8.43 8.51 6.56
C ARG A 249 -7.72 9.48 5.60
N GLU A 250 -7.85 10.77 5.90
CA GLU A 250 -7.11 11.83 5.22
C GLU A 250 -5.59 11.63 5.41
N CYS A 251 -4.89 11.31 4.33
CA CYS A 251 -3.46 11.02 4.34
C CYS A 251 -2.81 11.25 2.95
N THR A 252 -1.53 10.91 2.81
CA THR A 252 -0.79 11.05 1.55
C THR A 252 -1.35 10.18 0.42
N LEU A 253 -1.93 9.02 0.74
CA LEU A 253 -2.48 8.08 -0.25
C LEU A 253 -3.94 8.36 -0.61
N PHE A 254 -4.71 8.96 0.30
CA PHE A 254 -6.15 9.13 0.12
C PHE A 254 -6.60 10.51 0.57
N SER A 255 -7.40 11.17 -0.27
CA SER A 255 -8.24 12.31 0.09
C SER A 255 -9.54 11.81 0.70
N VAL A 256 -9.77 12.11 1.98
CA VAL A 256 -10.97 11.63 2.68
C VAL A 256 -11.67 12.76 3.41
N GLN A 257 -12.92 13.01 3.01
CA GLN A 257 -13.85 13.85 3.74
C GLN A 257 -14.92 12.98 4.39
N ARG A 258 -15.10 13.13 5.70
CA ARG A 258 -16.11 12.37 6.45
C ARG A 258 -16.89 13.30 7.37
N GLY A 259 -18.21 13.32 7.21
CA GLY A 259 -19.11 14.06 8.07
C GLY A 259 -20.50 13.46 8.14
N ALA A 260 -21.40 14.22 8.74
CA ALA A 260 -22.81 13.85 8.92
C ALA A 260 -23.58 13.71 7.60
N PHE A 261 -23.11 14.38 6.53
CA PHE A 261 -23.82 14.42 5.23
C PHE A 261 -23.13 13.63 4.11
N ALA A 262 -21.87 13.24 4.28
CA ALA A 262 -21.20 12.41 3.30
C ALA A 262 -19.98 11.68 3.90
N LEU A 263 -19.59 10.59 3.26
CA LEU A 263 -18.22 10.12 3.24
C LEU A 263 -17.75 10.08 1.79
N ARG A 264 -16.67 10.77 1.49
CA ARG A 264 -15.98 10.74 0.21
C ARG A 264 -14.56 10.28 0.45
N ALA A 265 -14.11 9.25 -0.25
CA ALA A 265 -12.71 8.85 -0.27
C ALA A 265 -12.27 8.71 -1.72
N ILE A 266 -11.13 9.32 -2.05
CA ILE A 266 -10.53 9.31 -3.39
C ILE A 266 -9.06 8.99 -3.22
N ARG A 267 -8.49 8.22 -4.15
CA ARG A 267 -7.03 8.12 -4.25
C ARG A 267 -6.43 9.52 -4.44
N ARG A 268 -5.39 9.85 -3.70
CA ARG A 268 -4.86 11.23 -3.69
C ARG A 268 -4.48 11.69 -5.09
N GLU A 269 -3.82 10.83 -5.84
CA GLU A 269 -3.40 11.10 -7.22
C GLU A 269 -4.57 11.27 -8.21
N GLU A 270 -5.77 10.82 -7.84
CA GLU A 270 -6.98 10.88 -8.67
C GLU A 270 -7.96 11.98 -8.22
N GLU A 271 -7.63 12.75 -7.17
CA GLU A 271 -8.55 13.69 -6.52
C GLU A 271 -9.15 14.71 -7.51
N SER A 272 -8.30 15.40 -8.26
CA SER A 272 -8.73 16.42 -9.24
C SER A 272 -9.61 15.83 -10.35
N ALA A 273 -9.31 14.60 -10.80
CA ALA A 273 -10.03 13.94 -11.86
C ALA A 273 -11.38 13.36 -11.42
N MET A 274 -11.46 12.82 -10.20
CA MET A 274 -12.65 12.08 -9.74
C MET A 274 -13.67 12.96 -9.02
N LEU A 275 -13.29 14.14 -8.52
CA LEU A 275 -14.24 15.06 -7.91
C LEU A 275 -15.40 15.42 -8.85
N PRO A 276 -15.17 15.91 -10.08
CA PRO A 276 -16.27 16.20 -11.01
C PRO A 276 -17.08 14.96 -11.39
N VAL A 277 -16.43 13.79 -11.51
CA VAL A 277 -17.10 12.51 -11.84
C VAL A 277 -18.10 12.12 -10.76
N LEU A 278 -17.74 12.28 -9.48
CA LEU A 278 -18.65 11.98 -8.37
C LEU A 278 -19.81 12.98 -8.30
N GLU A 279 -19.56 14.27 -8.56
CA GLU A 279 -20.59 15.31 -8.57
C GLU A 279 -21.62 15.10 -9.69
N GLN A 280 -21.18 14.59 -10.83
CA GLN A 280 -22.01 14.37 -12.02
C GLN A 280 -22.41 12.91 -12.21
N ALA A 281 -22.22 12.05 -11.19
CA ALA A 281 -22.31 10.59 -11.34
C ALA A 281 -23.64 10.09 -11.90
N ASP A 282 -24.77 10.69 -11.51
CA ASP A 282 -26.09 10.30 -12.05
C ASP A 282 -26.24 10.72 -13.52
N ALA A 283 -25.86 11.95 -13.88
CA ALA A 283 -25.91 12.41 -15.27
C ALA A 283 -25.01 11.58 -16.19
N LEU A 284 -23.82 11.21 -15.72
CA LEU A 284 -22.90 10.33 -16.45
C LEU A 284 -23.48 8.92 -16.61
N LEU A 285 -24.18 8.39 -15.60
CA LEU A 285 -24.85 7.10 -15.70
C LEU A 285 -26.02 7.13 -16.70
N ASP A 286 -26.78 8.22 -16.73
CA ASP A 286 -27.93 8.37 -17.63
C ASP A 286 -27.51 8.53 -19.10
N GLN A 287 -26.34 9.13 -19.35
CA GLN A 287 -25.75 9.27 -20.70
C GLN A 287 -24.90 8.07 -21.12
N GLY A 288 -24.43 7.27 -20.15
CA GLY A 288 -23.51 6.16 -20.37
C GLY A 288 -24.17 4.89 -20.88
N HIS A 289 -23.34 3.89 -21.16
CA HIS A 289 -23.84 2.55 -21.48
C HIS A 289 -24.15 1.79 -20.19
N LEU A 290 -25.43 1.52 -19.94
CA LEU A 290 -25.88 0.82 -18.73
C LEU A 290 -25.77 -0.69 -18.88
N TYR A 291 -24.93 -1.31 -18.06
CA TYR A 291 -24.82 -2.77 -17.96
C TYR A 291 -25.92 -3.39 -17.11
N LYS A 292 -26.34 -2.68 -16.06
CA LYS A 292 -27.35 -3.18 -15.13
C LYS A 292 -28.19 -2.03 -14.60
N THR A 293 -29.50 -2.17 -14.75
CA THR A 293 -30.50 -1.30 -14.12
C THR A 293 -31.40 -2.16 -13.24
N GLY A 294 -31.06 -2.29 -11.96
CA GLY A 294 -31.89 -3.01 -10.99
C GLY A 294 -32.21 -2.16 -9.77
N GLY A 295 -33.31 -2.47 -9.08
CA GLY A 295 -33.68 -1.73 -7.87
C GLY A 295 -32.62 -1.77 -6.75
N ALA A 296 -31.63 -2.67 -6.81
CA ALA A 296 -30.55 -2.76 -5.83
C ALA A 296 -29.30 -1.93 -6.22
N ALA A 297 -29.00 -1.82 -7.52
CA ALA A 297 -27.83 -1.11 -8.02
C ALA A 297 -27.97 -0.81 -9.52
N SER A 298 -27.36 0.29 -9.93
CA SER A 298 -27.12 0.64 -11.34
C SER A 298 -25.63 0.57 -11.64
N VAL A 299 -25.24 -0.04 -12.75
CA VAL A 299 -23.85 -0.12 -13.21
C VAL A 299 -23.79 0.40 -14.64
N GLY A 300 -22.90 1.35 -14.90
CA GLY A 300 -22.73 1.92 -16.24
C GLY A 300 -21.27 2.19 -16.58
N LYS A 301 -20.93 1.99 -17.85
CA LYS A 301 -19.70 2.49 -18.49
C LYS A 301 -19.93 3.93 -18.88
N VAL A 302 -19.05 4.82 -18.43
CA VAL A 302 -19.14 6.26 -18.67
C VAL A 302 -17.84 6.78 -19.27
N GLN A 303 -17.93 7.89 -20.00
CA GLN A 303 -16.77 8.65 -20.45
C GLN A 303 -16.59 9.90 -19.59
N ALA A 304 -15.40 10.08 -19.03
CA ALA A 304 -15.01 11.26 -18.28
C ALA A 304 -13.74 11.85 -18.93
N GLY A 305 -13.94 12.82 -19.82
CA GLY A 305 -12.88 13.29 -20.71
C GLY A 305 -12.41 12.16 -21.63
N ALA A 306 -11.10 11.90 -21.66
CA ALA A 306 -10.51 10.81 -22.43
C ALA A 306 -10.54 9.44 -21.72
N ARG A 307 -11.02 9.37 -20.46
CA ARG A 307 -11.01 8.14 -19.66
C ARG A 307 -12.36 7.45 -19.69
N THR A 308 -12.32 6.15 -19.96
CA THR A 308 -13.47 5.26 -19.79
C THR A 308 -13.48 4.69 -18.37
N LEU A 309 -14.59 4.88 -17.66
CA LEU A 309 -14.75 4.48 -16.26
C LEU A 309 -15.99 3.61 -16.08
N VAL A 310 -16.04 2.90 -14.95
CA VAL A 310 -17.25 2.23 -14.48
C VAL A 310 -17.77 2.95 -13.24
N ILE A 311 -19.03 3.36 -13.29
CA ILE A 311 -19.75 3.88 -12.12
C ILE A 311 -20.75 2.82 -11.67
N LYS A 312 -20.67 2.47 -10.39
CA LYS A 312 -21.65 1.61 -9.72
C LYS A 312 -22.38 2.39 -8.64
N ARG A 313 -23.67 2.65 -8.87
CA ARG A 313 -24.59 3.30 -7.93
C ARG A 313 -25.35 2.25 -7.14
N TYR A 314 -25.22 2.29 -5.82
CA TYR A 314 -25.93 1.43 -4.89
C TYR A 314 -27.14 2.17 -4.32
N ASN A 315 -28.34 1.60 -4.51
CA ASN A 315 -29.60 2.17 -4.03
C ASN A 315 -30.03 1.51 -2.72
N ILE A 316 -30.74 2.26 -1.88
CA ILE A 316 -31.45 1.71 -0.71
C ILE A 316 -32.90 1.44 -1.12
N LYS A 317 -33.32 0.17 -1.07
CA LYS A 317 -34.67 -0.28 -1.44
C LYS A 317 -35.72 0.06 -0.36
N GLY A 318 -36.13 1.31 -0.25
CA GLY A 318 -37.26 1.73 0.62
C GLY A 318 -36.97 1.78 2.12
N PHE A 319 -37.95 2.25 2.90
CA PHE A 319 -37.81 2.62 4.32
C PHE A 319 -37.48 1.44 5.26
N ALA A 320 -38.10 0.26 5.06
CA ALA A 320 -37.83 -0.94 5.87
C ALA A 320 -36.41 -1.51 5.63
N HIS A 321 -35.88 -1.41 4.41
CA HIS A 321 -34.50 -1.78 4.09
C HIS A 321 -33.50 -0.72 4.58
N TRP A 322 -33.90 0.55 4.57
CA TRP A 322 -33.13 1.66 5.12
C TRP A 322 -32.91 1.48 6.63
N LEU A 323 -33.98 1.22 7.41
CA LEU A 323 -33.91 0.94 8.85
C LEU A 323 -32.87 -0.13 9.16
N LYS A 324 -32.83 -1.25 8.43
CA LYS A 324 -31.86 -2.35 8.69
C LYS A 324 -30.40 -2.04 8.29
N ARG A 325 -30.15 -1.06 7.42
CA ARG A 325 -28.83 -0.84 6.81
C ARG A 325 -28.20 0.51 7.11
N PHE A 326 -28.92 1.51 7.60
CA PHE A 326 -28.36 2.86 7.75
C PHE A 326 -27.16 2.93 8.70
N TRP A 327 -27.08 2.03 9.70
CA TRP A 327 -25.94 1.91 10.63
C TRP A 327 -24.76 1.11 10.07
N ARG A 328 -24.95 0.30 9.01
CA ARG A 328 -23.88 -0.49 8.40
C ARG A 328 -23.16 0.34 7.33
N PRO A 329 -21.84 0.15 7.12
CA PRO A 329 -21.16 0.75 5.98
C PRO A 329 -21.85 0.38 4.65
N SER A 330 -21.91 1.31 3.69
CA SER A 330 -22.52 1.04 2.39
C SER A 330 -21.78 -0.07 1.64
N ARG A 331 -22.49 -0.72 0.70
CA ARG A 331 -21.87 -1.70 -0.21
C ARG A 331 -20.78 -1.06 -1.08
N ALA A 332 -20.94 0.20 -1.47
CA ALA A 332 -19.88 0.95 -2.16
C ALA A 332 -18.62 1.07 -1.29
N TRP A 333 -18.78 1.43 -0.01
CA TRP A 333 -17.67 1.49 0.94
C TRP A 333 -17.01 0.12 1.16
N HIS A 334 -17.81 -0.94 1.24
CA HIS A 334 -17.28 -2.29 1.36
C HIS A 334 -16.46 -2.67 0.12
N SER A 335 -17.01 -2.50 -1.07
CA SER A 335 -16.29 -2.77 -2.33
C SER A 335 -15.05 -1.89 -2.50
N TRP A 336 -15.07 -0.63 -2.04
CA TRP A 336 -13.90 0.24 -1.99
C TRP A 336 -12.80 -0.34 -1.10
N ARG A 337 -13.15 -0.84 0.08
CA ARG A 337 -12.19 -1.48 1.00
C ARG A 337 -11.63 -2.79 0.44
N GLU A 338 -12.49 -3.66 -0.10
CA GLU A 338 -12.02 -4.94 -0.66
C GLU A 338 -11.24 -4.76 -1.96
N GLY A 339 -11.60 -3.81 -2.82
CA GLY A 339 -10.82 -3.49 -4.02
C GLY A 339 -9.41 -3.01 -3.66
N ASN A 340 -9.29 -2.14 -2.65
CA ASN A 340 -7.97 -1.75 -2.14
C ASN A 340 -7.23 -2.90 -1.43
N ARG A 341 -7.94 -3.82 -0.74
CA ARG A 341 -7.34 -5.04 -0.18
C ARG A 341 -6.73 -5.91 -1.27
N LEU A 342 -7.50 -6.24 -2.30
CA LEU A 342 -7.02 -7.09 -3.40
C LEU A 342 -5.81 -6.46 -4.09
N ALA A 343 -5.88 -5.16 -4.39
CA ALA A 343 -4.75 -4.43 -4.96
C ALA A 343 -3.50 -4.50 -4.06
N PHE A 344 -3.65 -4.34 -2.74
CA PHE A 344 -2.54 -4.48 -1.79
C PHE A 344 -1.95 -5.90 -1.77
N LEU A 345 -2.79 -6.92 -1.94
CA LEU A 345 -2.39 -8.35 -1.95
C LEU A 345 -1.90 -8.83 -3.32
N GLY A 346 -1.88 -7.95 -4.33
CA GLY A 346 -1.51 -8.31 -5.71
C GLY A 346 -2.56 -9.16 -6.44
N ILE A 347 -3.79 -9.24 -5.92
CA ILE A 347 -4.90 -9.92 -6.58
C ILE A 347 -5.57 -8.92 -7.54
N ALA A 348 -5.66 -9.30 -8.82
CA ALA A 348 -6.14 -8.41 -9.85
C ALA A 348 -7.62 -8.02 -9.65
N THR A 349 -7.90 -6.73 -9.76
CA THR A 349 -9.24 -6.12 -9.70
C THR A 349 -9.14 -4.73 -10.35
N PRO A 350 -10.22 -4.16 -10.93
CA PRO A 350 -10.15 -2.80 -11.47
C PRO A 350 -9.73 -1.82 -10.38
N LYS A 351 -8.80 -0.91 -10.68
CA LYS A 351 -8.31 0.07 -9.70
C LYS A 351 -9.50 0.87 -9.15
N PRO A 352 -9.75 0.84 -7.82
CA PRO A 352 -10.77 1.68 -7.22
C PRO A 352 -10.25 3.13 -7.18
N LEU A 353 -10.98 4.05 -7.81
CA LEU A 353 -10.57 5.44 -7.98
C LEU A 353 -11.22 6.34 -6.92
N ALA A 354 -12.52 6.17 -6.71
CA ALA A 354 -13.28 6.96 -5.75
C ALA A 354 -14.51 6.24 -5.19
N VAL A 355 -14.92 6.64 -3.99
CA VAL A 355 -16.19 6.24 -3.38
C VAL A 355 -16.88 7.46 -2.76
N LEU A 356 -18.19 7.55 -2.95
CA LEU A 356 -19.06 8.55 -2.32
C LEU A 356 -20.23 7.85 -1.65
N GLU A 357 -20.39 8.02 -0.35
CA GLU A 357 -21.56 7.61 0.43
C GLU A 357 -22.29 8.87 0.89
N GLN A 358 -23.49 9.11 0.36
CA GLN A 358 -24.33 10.21 0.79
C GLN A 358 -25.01 9.87 2.12
N ARG A 359 -25.18 10.90 2.97
CA ARG A 359 -25.79 10.78 4.29
C ARG A 359 -26.72 11.97 4.57
N PHE A 360 -27.64 11.76 5.49
CA PHE A 360 -28.36 12.84 6.14
C PHE A 360 -28.32 12.59 7.64
N LEU A 361 -27.64 13.45 8.41
CA LEU A 361 -27.41 13.26 9.85
C LEU A 361 -26.88 11.85 10.19
N TRP A 362 -25.82 11.43 9.50
CA TRP A 362 -25.17 10.10 9.59
C TRP A 362 -25.96 8.93 9.02
N LEU A 363 -27.23 9.14 8.67
CA LEU A 363 -28.09 8.13 8.07
C LEU A 363 -27.73 7.98 6.59
N ARG A 364 -27.24 6.80 6.22
CA ARG A 364 -26.72 6.53 4.88
C ARG A 364 -27.84 6.42 3.85
N SER A 365 -27.59 6.92 2.65
CA SER A 365 -28.49 6.84 1.50
C SER A 365 -27.81 6.19 0.30
N ARG A 366 -27.79 6.87 -0.84
CA ARG A 366 -27.17 6.41 -2.08
C ARG A 366 -25.65 6.41 -1.93
N ALA A 367 -25.00 5.45 -2.58
CA ALA A 367 -23.54 5.40 -2.61
C ALA A 367 -23.04 5.04 -4.00
N TYR A 368 -21.86 5.53 -4.35
CA TYR A 368 -21.23 5.37 -5.66
C TYR A 368 -19.82 4.83 -5.46
N LEU A 369 -19.44 3.88 -6.32
CA LEU A 369 -18.07 3.43 -6.49
C LEU A 369 -17.67 3.73 -7.93
N VAL A 370 -16.51 4.35 -8.11
CA VAL A 370 -15.88 4.60 -9.41
C VAL A 370 -14.62 3.76 -9.51
N THR A 371 -14.51 2.98 -10.58
CA THR A 371 -13.32 2.18 -10.88
C THR A 371 -12.86 2.41 -12.31
N GLU A 372 -11.64 1.96 -12.61
CA GLU A 372 -11.22 1.77 -13.99
C GLU A 372 -12.15 0.78 -14.72
N PHE A 373 -12.18 0.92 -16.05
CA PHE A 373 -12.90 0.01 -16.94
C PHE A 373 -11.98 -1.14 -17.38
N LEU A 374 -12.51 -2.35 -17.38
CA LEU A 374 -11.84 -3.53 -17.94
C LEU A 374 -12.33 -3.77 -19.37
N PRO A 375 -11.45 -3.70 -20.38
CA PRO A 375 -11.84 -3.91 -21.76
C PRO A 375 -11.89 -5.39 -22.18
N GLY A 376 -11.27 -6.28 -21.40
CA GLY A 376 -11.21 -7.71 -21.72
C GLY A 376 -12.55 -8.42 -21.53
N PRO A 377 -12.68 -9.64 -22.08
CA PRO A 377 -13.87 -10.47 -21.90
C PRO A 377 -13.96 -11.03 -20.48
N ASP A 378 -15.17 -11.37 -20.06
CA ASP A 378 -15.33 -12.24 -18.88
C ASP A 378 -14.94 -13.70 -19.21
N ILE A 379 -14.72 -14.52 -18.20
CA ILE A 379 -14.25 -15.90 -18.40
C ILE A 379 -15.26 -16.77 -19.17
N ILE A 380 -16.55 -16.44 -19.13
CA ILE A 380 -17.57 -17.18 -19.89
C ILE A 380 -17.38 -16.91 -21.37
N GLU A 381 -17.31 -15.63 -21.74
CA GLU A 381 -17.04 -15.22 -23.12
C GLU A 381 -15.68 -15.76 -23.59
N ARG A 382 -14.64 -15.64 -22.75
CA ARG A 382 -13.27 -16.05 -23.09
C ARG A 382 -13.15 -17.55 -23.32
N PHE A 383 -13.81 -18.36 -22.50
CA PHE A 383 -13.73 -19.82 -22.57
C PHE A 383 -14.84 -20.47 -23.40
N ALA A 384 -15.80 -19.70 -23.92
CA ALA A 384 -16.87 -20.22 -24.78
C ALA A 384 -16.36 -21.13 -25.93
N PRO A 385 -15.25 -20.81 -26.64
CA PRO A 385 -14.74 -21.67 -27.71
C PRO A 385 -14.19 -23.02 -27.24
N TYR A 386 -13.84 -23.17 -25.97
CA TYR A 386 -13.13 -24.33 -25.42
C TYR A 386 -14.01 -25.21 -24.54
N VAL A 387 -15.30 -24.92 -24.40
CA VAL A 387 -16.21 -25.66 -23.50
C VAL A 387 -16.20 -27.16 -23.82
N GLU A 388 -16.35 -27.52 -25.10
CA GLU A 388 -16.43 -28.92 -25.54
C GLU A 388 -15.06 -29.59 -25.65
N SER A 389 -14.02 -28.88 -26.12
CA SER A 389 -12.68 -29.47 -26.30
C SER A 389 -11.87 -29.53 -25.02
N GLY A 390 -12.08 -28.60 -24.09
CA GLY A 390 -11.27 -28.43 -22.89
C GLY A 390 -9.92 -27.74 -23.14
N GLU A 391 -9.63 -27.37 -24.39
CA GLU A 391 -8.33 -26.82 -24.83
C GLU A 391 -8.22 -25.31 -24.56
N ALA A 392 -8.62 -24.86 -23.38
CA ALA A 392 -8.41 -23.47 -22.97
C ALA A 392 -6.90 -23.18 -22.84
N PRO A 393 -6.44 -21.95 -23.16
CA PRO A 393 -5.02 -21.63 -23.12
C PRO A 393 -4.38 -21.92 -21.75
N ASP A 394 -3.26 -22.65 -21.74
CA ASP A 394 -2.61 -23.09 -20.50
C ASP A 394 -2.22 -21.92 -19.58
N ALA A 395 -1.76 -20.80 -20.14
CA ALA A 395 -1.43 -19.60 -19.38
C ALA A 395 -2.66 -19.03 -18.63
N GLU A 396 -3.85 -19.08 -19.23
CA GLU A 396 -5.09 -18.62 -18.62
C GLU A 396 -5.57 -19.58 -17.53
N LEU A 397 -5.41 -20.89 -17.73
CA LEU A 397 -5.69 -21.88 -16.70
C LEU A 397 -4.71 -21.76 -15.52
N GLN A 398 -3.42 -21.54 -15.78
CA GLN A 398 -2.42 -21.30 -14.72
C GLN A 398 -2.72 -20.00 -13.96
N ALA A 399 -3.12 -18.93 -14.64
CA ALA A 399 -3.54 -17.70 -13.98
C ALA A 399 -4.78 -17.92 -13.10
N LEU A 400 -5.69 -18.84 -13.49
CA LEU A 400 -6.85 -19.22 -12.68
C LEU A 400 -6.41 -20.00 -11.43
N ASP A 401 -5.51 -20.96 -11.58
CA ASP A 401 -4.92 -21.72 -10.48
C ASP A 401 -4.26 -20.79 -9.46
N GLN A 402 -3.47 -19.83 -9.94
CA GLN A 402 -2.83 -18.80 -9.13
C GLN A 402 -3.85 -17.94 -8.41
N LEU A 403 -4.91 -17.47 -9.07
CA LEU A 403 -5.95 -16.68 -8.44
C LEU A 403 -6.60 -17.43 -7.28
N PHE A 404 -6.99 -18.70 -7.48
CA PHE A 404 -7.59 -19.52 -6.43
C PHE A 404 -6.61 -19.79 -5.28
N ALA A 405 -5.35 -20.10 -5.59
CA ALA A 405 -4.31 -20.27 -4.58
C ALA A 405 -4.15 -19.00 -3.70
N ARG A 406 -4.14 -17.80 -4.31
CA ARG A 406 -4.06 -16.53 -3.58
C ARG A 406 -5.29 -16.26 -2.71
N LEU A 407 -6.49 -16.55 -3.21
CA LEU A 407 -7.70 -16.42 -2.41
C LEU A 407 -7.71 -17.40 -1.22
N ILE A 408 -7.20 -18.62 -1.40
CA ILE A 408 -7.09 -19.62 -0.34
C ILE A 408 -6.09 -19.16 0.72
N GLU A 409 -4.90 -18.79 0.29
CA GLU A 409 -3.79 -18.34 1.15
C GLU A 409 -4.21 -17.14 2.01
N GLU A 410 -4.87 -16.15 1.40
CA GLU A 410 -5.34 -14.94 2.09
C GLU A 410 -6.69 -15.13 2.80
N ARG A 411 -7.29 -16.33 2.67
CA ARG A 411 -8.60 -16.74 3.22
C ARG A 411 -9.71 -15.78 2.83
N ILE A 412 -9.79 -15.47 1.54
CA ILE A 412 -10.76 -14.55 0.94
C ILE A 412 -11.80 -15.33 0.16
N SER A 413 -13.07 -15.17 0.52
CA SER A 413 -14.21 -15.62 -0.30
C SER A 413 -14.80 -14.43 -1.04
N HIS A 414 -15.16 -14.59 -2.31
CA HIS A 414 -15.87 -13.59 -3.09
C HIS A 414 -17.36 -13.47 -2.68
N GLY A 415 -18.04 -14.58 -2.39
CA GLY A 415 -19.45 -14.61 -1.99
C GLY A 415 -20.48 -14.57 -3.14
N ASP A 416 -20.08 -14.18 -4.36
CA ASP A 416 -20.87 -14.31 -5.60
C ASP A 416 -19.96 -14.66 -6.77
N PHE A 417 -19.10 -15.68 -6.60
CA PHE A 417 -18.12 -16.08 -7.60
C PHE A 417 -18.76 -16.79 -8.80
N LYS A 418 -19.34 -16.02 -9.72
CA LYS A 418 -19.81 -16.47 -11.05
C LYS A 418 -18.84 -15.99 -12.14
N GLY A 419 -18.86 -16.61 -13.32
CA GLY A 419 -17.89 -16.31 -14.37
C GLY A 419 -17.95 -14.87 -14.88
N HIS A 420 -19.15 -14.28 -14.94
CA HIS A 420 -19.33 -12.86 -15.27
C HIS A 420 -18.71 -11.86 -14.27
N ASN A 421 -18.14 -12.33 -13.15
CA ASN A 421 -17.40 -11.49 -12.21
C ASN A 421 -15.87 -11.65 -12.35
N LEU A 422 -15.40 -12.37 -13.38
CA LEU A 422 -13.99 -12.67 -13.61
C LEU A 422 -13.59 -12.28 -15.03
N PHE A 423 -12.68 -11.32 -15.16
CA PHE A 423 -12.30 -10.71 -16.44
C PHE A 423 -10.84 -10.96 -16.79
N TRP A 424 -10.55 -11.22 -18.05
CA TRP A 424 -9.16 -11.38 -18.52
C TRP A 424 -8.51 -10.01 -18.73
N GLN A 425 -7.37 -9.75 -18.11
CA GLN A 425 -6.60 -8.51 -18.28
C GLN A 425 -5.11 -8.74 -18.07
N GLN A 426 -4.30 -8.44 -19.09
CA GLN A 426 -2.82 -8.42 -18.99
C GLN A 426 -2.28 -9.67 -18.27
N ASP A 427 -2.61 -10.84 -18.82
CA ASP A 427 -2.16 -12.15 -18.35
C ASP A 427 -2.68 -12.59 -16.97
N ARG A 428 -3.71 -11.92 -16.45
CA ARG A 428 -4.32 -12.25 -15.15
C ARG A 428 -5.84 -12.18 -15.20
N TRP A 429 -6.46 -12.92 -14.27
CA TRP A 429 -7.89 -12.85 -14.01
C TRP A 429 -8.22 -11.80 -12.95
N ALA A 430 -8.96 -10.78 -13.34
CA ALA A 430 -9.39 -9.67 -12.47
C ALA A 430 -10.81 -9.89 -11.93
N LEU A 431 -10.97 -9.77 -10.60
CA LEU A 431 -12.26 -9.90 -9.92
C LEU A 431 -13.01 -8.57 -9.91
N ILE A 432 -14.32 -8.62 -10.16
CA ILE A 432 -15.25 -7.50 -10.00
C ILE A 432 -16.37 -7.84 -9.02
N ASP A 433 -17.31 -6.92 -8.78
CA ASP A 433 -18.46 -7.12 -7.88
C ASP A 433 -18.10 -7.56 -6.44
N LEU A 434 -17.20 -6.81 -5.82
CA LEU A 434 -16.63 -7.11 -4.51
C LEU A 434 -17.54 -6.78 -3.31
N ASP A 435 -18.85 -6.61 -3.50
CA ASP A 435 -19.76 -6.10 -2.45
C ASP A 435 -20.14 -7.13 -1.39
N SER A 436 -19.85 -8.41 -1.66
CA SER A 436 -20.11 -9.56 -0.81
C SER A 436 -18.83 -10.29 -0.39
N MET A 437 -17.67 -9.77 -0.78
CA MET A 437 -16.36 -10.35 -0.51
C MET A 437 -16.00 -10.26 0.97
N CYS A 438 -15.33 -11.28 1.50
CA CYS A 438 -14.98 -11.37 2.92
C CYS A 438 -13.61 -12.02 3.09
N GLN A 439 -12.77 -11.41 3.94
CA GLN A 439 -11.58 -12.08 4.49
C GLN A 439 -11.93 -12.74 5.82
N HIS A 440 -11.60 -14.02 5.95
CA HIS A 440 -11.94 -14.87 7.09
C HIS A 440 -10.79 -14.97 8.09
N GLY A 441 -11.12 -14.97 9.39
CA GLY A 441 -10.13 -15.04 10.46
C GLY A 441 -9.58 -16.44 10.74
N SER A 442 -10.24 -17.49 10.25
CA SER A 442 -9.91 -18.91 10.50
C SER A 442 -10.27 -19.79 9.32
N VAL A 443 -9.58 -20.93 9.18
CA VAL A 443 -9.90 -21.96 8.17
C VAL A 443 -11.34 -22.44 8.32
N GLY A 444 -11.82 -22.64 9.56
CA GLY A 444 -13.19 -23.11 9.81
C GLY A 444 -14.30 -22.17 9.31
N SER A 445 -14.07 -20.86 9.27
CA SER A 445 -15.02 -19.91 8.65
C SER A 445 -14.85 -19.80 7.14
N PHE A 446 -13.62 -19.97 6.66
CA PHE A 446 -13.26 -19.86 5.24
C PHE A 446 -13.68 -21.08 4.41
N ALA A 447 -13.35 -22.30 4.85
CA ALA A 447 -13.62 -23.55 4.13
C ALA A 447 -15.05 -23.68 3.58
N PRO A 448 -16.12 -23.46 4.38
CA PRO A 448 -17.48 -23.51 3.84
C PRO A 448 -17.81 -22.36 2.87
N ALA A 449 -17.16 -21.20 2.99
CA ALA A 449 -17.33 -20.09 2.06
C ALA A 449 -16.63 -20.37 0.72
N TYR A 450 -15.41 -20.89 0.76
CA TYR A 450 -14.66 -21.36 -0.40
C TYR A 450 -15.44 -22.44 -1.16
N ALA A 451 -15.95 -23.47 -0.47
CA ALA A 451 -16.71 -24.53 -1.11
C ALA A 451 -17.94 -23.99 -1.87
N ARG A 452 -18.62 -22.98 -1.31
CA ARG A 452 -19.74 -22.30 -1.99
C ARG A 452 -19.30 -21.50 -3.21
N ASP A 453 -18.18 -20.78 -3.12
CA ASP A 453 -17.64 -20.01 -4.23
C ASP A 453 -17.16 -20.92 -5.37
N ARG A 454 -16.40 -21.98 -5.05
CA ARG A 454 -16.01 -23.01 -6.03
C ARG A 454 -17.22 -23.63 -6.69
N ALA A 455 -18.21 -24.07 -5.93
CA ALA A 455 -19.43 -24.67 -6.48
C ALA A 455 -20.21 -23.69 -7.36
N ARG A 456 -20.27 -22.40 -7.01
CA ARG A 456 -20.91 -21.37 -7.84
C ARG A 456 -20.12 -21.11 -9.13
N PHE A 457 -18.80 -21.11 -9.06
CA PHE A 457 -17.92 -20.95 -10.21
C PHE A 457 -18.00 -22.14 -11.17
N MET A 458 -18.06 -23.38 -10.66
CA MET A 458 -18.18 -24.56 -11.52
C MET A 458 -19.52 -24.64 -12.26
N ARG A 459 -20.60 -24.04 -11.74
CA ARG A 459 -21.93 -23.99 -12.40
C ARG A 459 -21.98 -23.17 -13.70
N ASN A 460 -20.89 -22.48 -14.04
CA ASN A 460 -20.79 -21.74 -15.28
C ASN A 460 -20.79 -22.65 -16.53
N TRP A 461 -20.42 -23.93 -16.38
CA TRP A 461 -20.32 -24.89 -17.48
C TRP A 461 -21.03 -26.21 -17.15
N PRO A 462 -21.52 -26.96 -18.15
CA PRO A 462 -22.08 -28.30 -17.93
C PRO A 462 -21.04 -29.26 -17.35
N GLU A 463 -21.42 -30.08 -16.37
CA GLU A 463 -20.50 -31.06 -15.74
C GLU A 463 -19.96 -32.09 -16.74
N SER A 464 -20.68 -32.35 -17.84
CA SER A 464 -20.26 -33.25 -18.91
C SER A 464 -19.24 -32.66 -19.88
N SER A 465 -18.97 -31.35 -19.81
CA SER A 465 -18.05 -30.67 -20.73
C SER A 465 -16.58 -30.94 -20.37
N ALA A 466 -15.69 -31.01 -21.37
CA ALA A 466 -14.27 -31.25 -21.13
C ALA A 466 -13.63 -30.11 -20.33
N LEU A 467 -14.05 -28.86 -20.57
CA LEU A 467 -13.57 -27.70 -19.82
C LEU A 467 -13.91 -27.80 -18.32
N TYR A 468 -15.14 -28.21 -17.97
CA TYR A 468 -15.52 -28.41 -16.58
C TYR A 468 -14.59 -29.41 -15.90
N GLN A 469 -14.34 -30.56 -16.54
CA GLN A 469 -13.51 -31.63 -15.97
C GLN A 469 -12.07 -31.15 -15.72
N ILE A 470 -11.49 -30.41 -16.67
CA ILE A 470 -10.14 -29.85 -16.52
C ILE A 470 -10.08 -28.85 -15.37
N ILE A 471 -11.03 -27.93 -15.27
CA ILE A 471 -11.05 -26.95 -14.18
C ILE A 471 -11.30 -27.64 -12.82
N ASP A 472 -12.19 -28.63 -12.75
CA ASP A 472 -12.50 -29.36 -11.51
C ASP A 472 -11.30 -30.14 -10.97
N LEU A 473 -10.44 -30.67 -11.85
CA LEU A 473 -9.20 -31.34 -11.49
C LEU A 473 -8.14 -30.39 -10.94
N ARG A 474 -8.10 -29.15 -11.44
CA ARG A 474 -7.10 -28.15 -11.06
C ARG A 474 -7.44 -27.41 -9.77
N LEU A 475 -8.73 -27.10 -9.55
CA LEU A 475 -9.17 -26.33 -8.38
C LEU A 475 -9.31 -27.21 -7.13
N PRO A 476 -8.67 -26.84 -5.99
CA PRO A 476 -8.74 -27.61 -4.75
C PRO A 476 -10.19 -27.89 -4.32
N LYS A 477 -10.52 -29.15 -3.99
CA LYS A 477 -11.87 -29.56 -3.57
C LYS A 477 -12.11 -29.36 -2.08
N ASP A 478 -11.09 -29.63 -1.28
CA ASP A 478 -11.06 -29.41 0.16
C ASP A 478 -9.82 -28.61 0.53
N ILE A 479 -10.01 -27.65 1.42
CA ILE A 479 -8.96 -26.76 1.94
C ILE A 479 -8.89 -26.80 3.47
N SER A 480 -9.61 -27.73 4.10
CA SER A 480 -9.64 -27.88 5.56
C SER A 480 -8.29 -28.27 6.15
N SER A 481 -7.39 -28.84 5.35
CA SER A 481 -6.01 -29.18 5.70
C SER A 481 -5.00 -28.06 5.43
N VAL A 482 -5.40 -26.97 4.77
CA VAL A 482 -4.54 -25.81 4.50
C VAL A 482 -4.53 -24.94 5.76
N ALA A 483 -3.65 -25.28 6.71
CA ALA A 483 -3.51 -24.64 8.02
C ALA A 483 -2.43 -23.55 8.02
#